data_AF-A0A8S3ZUG1-F1
#
_entry.id   AF-A0A8S3ZUG1-F1
#
_cell.length_a   1.000
_cell.length_b   1.000
_cell.length_c   1.000
_cell.angle_alpha   90.00
_cell.angle_beta   90.00
_cell.angle_gamma   90.00
#
_symmetry.space_group_name_H-M   'P 1'
#
loop_
_entity.id
_entity.type
_entity.pdbx_description
1 polymer ?
#
loop_
_entity_poly.entity_id
_entity_poly.type
_entity_poly.pdbx_seq_one_letter_code
_entity_poly.pdbx_strand_id
1 'polypeptide(L)'
;MTPTKATWLEESRAAYLRLKTERSNIYVENRLPSSACNPYLALAGTLAAGIDGLERKLQCPIQDDPTAPFIPKTLEAAASALEEDHILIRALGEDFVNAFLCLVNKTLKDKTEKQLENIECQRSIYFHCI
;
A
#
# COMPACT_ATOMS: atom_id res chain seq x y z
N MET A 1 14.67 -6.27 -4.39
CA MET A 1 13.51 -7.18 -4.44
C MET A 1 12.42 -6.55 -3.60
N THR A 2 11.21 -6.40 -4.14
CA THR A 2 10.08 -5.71 -3.51
C THR A 2 9.11 -6.75 -2.95
N PRO A 3 8.58 -6.57 -1.73
CA PRO A 3 7.62 -7.50 -1.17
C PRO A 3 6.33 -7.53 -1.99
N THR A 4 5.76 -8.72 -2.18
CA THR A 4 4.51 -8.93 -2.95
C THR A 4 3.36 -9.48 -2.12
N LYS A 5 3.67 -10.10 -0.97
CA LYS A 5 2.71 -10.64 0.00
C LYS A 5 2.90 -9.97 1.35
N ALA A 6 1.85 -9.94 2.15
CA ALA A 6 1.87 -9.44 3.52
C ALA A 6 2.52 -10.47 4.48
N THR A 7 3.79 -10.82 4.24
CA THR A 7 4.57 -11.76 5.07
C THR A 7 5.56 -11.02 5.96
N TRP A 8 5.93 -11.65 7.07
CA TRP A 8 7.03 -11.18 7.91
C TRP A 8 8.09 -12.27 8.07
N LEU A 9 9.36 -11.86 8.08
CA LEU A 9 10.50 -12.76 8.27
C LEU A 9 11.62 -12.08 9.05
N GLU A 10 12.33 -12.88 9.83
CA GLU A 10 13.60 -12.48 10.44
C GLU A 10 14.71 -12.39 9.38
N GLU A 11 15.45 -11.29 9.39
CA GLU A 11 16.63 -10.99 8.55
C GLU A 11 16.45 -10.97 7.02
N SER A 12 15.38 -11.51 6.45
CA SER A 12 15.13 -11.57 5.01
C SER A 12 14.69 -10.23 4.42
N ARG A 13 15.29 -9.84 3.29
CA ARG A 13 14.93 -8.62 2.55
C ARG A 13 13.74 -8.79 1.61
N ALA A 14 13.25 -10.03 1.43
CA ALA A 14 12.10 -10.35 0.60
C ALA A 14 10.76 -10.15 1.32
N ALA A 15 10.78 -10.06 2.65
CA ALA A 15 9.61 -9.89 3.50
C ALA A 15 9.01 -8.49 3.40
N TYR A 16 7.72 -8.39 3.71
CA TYR A 16 7.02 -7.12 3.86
C TYR A 16 7.40 -6.43 5.17
N LEU A 17 7.26 -7.12 6.30
CA LEU A 17 7.84 -6.71 7.58
C LEU A 17 9.09 -7.54 7.84
N ARG A 18 10.22 -6.87 8.06
CA ARG A 18 11.47 -7.54 8.40
C ARG A 18 11.79 -7.32 9.86
N LEU A 19 11.94 -8.41 10.60
CA LEU A 19 12.41 -8.37 11.97
C LEU A 19 13.95 -8.38 11.96
N LYS A 20 14.54 -7.43 12.68
CA LYS A 20 15.98 -7.34 12.91
C LYS A 20 16.27 -7.52 14.39
N THR A 21 17.14 -8.48 14.70
CA THR A 21 17.45 -8.92 16.08
C THR A 21 18.95 -8.75 16.41
N GLU A 22 19.70 -8.00 15.60
CA GLU A 22 21.16 -7.90 15.77
C GLU A 22 21.57 -7.15 17.06
N ARG A 23 22.48 -7.76 17.82
CA ARG A 23 23.33 -7.13 18.86
C ARG A 23 22.58 -6.13 19.75
N SER A 24 21.51 -6.58 20.42
CA SER A 24 20.66 -5.82 21.36
C SER A 24 19.66 -4.81 20.77
N ASN A 25 19.65 -4.58 19.45
CA ASN A 25 18.67 -3.70 18.81
C ASN A 25 17.62 -4.53 18.08
N ILE A 26 16.47 -4.73 18.74
CA ILE A 26 15.31 -5.38 18.13
C ILE A 26 14.39 -4.33 17.54
N TYR A 27 14.23 -4.34 16.22
CA TYR A 27 13.29 -3.43 15.55
C TYR A 27 12.62 -4.11 14.35
N VAL A 28 11.47 -3.56 13.99
CA VAL A 28 10.68 -3.99 12.82
C VAL A 28 10.90 -2.98 11.70
N GLU A 29 11.38 -3.44 10.56
CA GLU A 29 11.54 -2.66 9.33
C GLU A 29 10.30 -2.87 8.44
N ASN A 30 9.49 -1.82 8.23
CA ASN A 30 8.42 -1.82 7.23
C ASN A 30 9.00 -1.49 5.85
N ARG A 31 8.93 -2.44 4.91
CA ARG A 31 9.55 -2.34 3.58
C ARG A 31 8.58 -1.95 2.47
N LEU A 32 7.31 -1.69 2.78
CA LEU A 32 6.30 -1.29 1.78
C LEU A 32 6.43 0.15 1.30
N PRO A 33 6.58 1.17 2.18
CA PRO A 33 6.53 2.55 1.75
C PRO A 33 7.63 2.88 0.74
N SER A 34 7.29 3.69 -0.27
CA SER A 34 8.24 4.21 -1.25
C SER A 34 8.53 5.69 -1.01
N SER A 35 9.52 6.25 -1.71
CA SER A 35 9.83 7.68 -1.65
C SER A 35 8.69 8.59 -2.12
N ALA A 36 7.70 8.06 -2.85
CA ALA A 36 6.52 8.80 -3.27
C ALA A 36 5.46 8.94 -2.18
N CYS A 37 5.58 8.18 -1.07
CA CYS A 37 4.63 8.22 0.03
C CYS A 37 4.91 9.41 0.96
N ASN A 38 3.85 9.99 1.53
CA ASN A 38 4.00 10.92 2.64
C ASN A 38 4.50 10.13 3.88
N PRO A 39 5.69 10.45 4.42
CA PRO A 39 6.28 9.66 5.52
C PRO A 39 5.45 9.73 6.79
N TYR A 40 4.74 10.84 7.04
CA TYR A 40 3.88 11.00 8.20
C TYR A 40 2.66 10.07 8.12
N LEU A 41 2.02 10.00 6.94
CA LEU A 41 0.87 9.12 6.73
C LEU A 41 1.28 7.65 6.75
N ALA A 42 2.42 7.31 6.15
CA ALA A 42 2.95 5.95 6.18
C ALA A 42 3.23 5.48 7.62
N LEU A 43 3.84 6.34 8.44
CA LEU A 43 4.09 6.06 9.85
C LEU A 43 2.79 5.97 10.65
N ALA A 44 1.88 6.93 10.48
CA ALA A 44 0.60 6.96 11.18
C ALA A 44 -0.24 5.71 10.89
N GLY A 45 -0.34 5.30 9.62
CA GLY A 45 -1.06 4.08 9.23
C GLY A 45 -0.41 2.81 9.79
N THR A 46 0.93 2.73 9.79
CA THR A 46 1.65 1.60 10.38
C THR A 46 1.42 1.49 11.89
N LEU A 47 1.48 2.62 12.60
CA LEU A 47 1.23 2.68 14.04
C LEU A 47 -0.23 2.35 14.38
N ALA A 48 -1.19 2.90 13.64
CA ALA A 48 -2.60 2.63 13.83
C ALA A 48 -2.92 1.13 13.71
N ALA A 49 -2.43 0.48 12.64
CA ALA A 49 -2.60 -0.96 12.45
C ALA A 49 -1.93 -1.79 13.55
N GLY A 50 -0.74 -1.37 14.00
CA GLY A 50 -0.03 -2.03 15.10
C GLY A 50 -0.75 -1.91 16.44
N ILE A 51 -1.27 -0.72 16.77
CA ILE A 51 -2.04 -0.48 17.99
C ILE A 51 -3.33 -1.31 17.99
N ASP A 52 -4.08 -1.33 16.89
CA ASP A 52 -5.30 -2.14 16.78
C ASP A 52 -5.01 -3.64 16.98
N GLY A 53 -3.90 -4.14 16.41
CA GLY A 53 -3.45 -5.52 16.62
C GLY A 53 -3.16 -5.84 18.10
N LEU A 54 -2.56 -4.91 18.83
CA LEU A 54 -2.30 -5.04 20.27
C LEU A 54 -3.60 -4.98 21.09
N GLU A 55 -4.47 -4.02 20.81
CA GLU A 55 -5.75 -3.84 21.51
C GLU A 55 -6.66 -5.06 21.36
N ARG A 56 -6.71 -5.63 20.16
CA ARG A 56 -7.49 -6.85 19.85
C ARG A 56 -6.78 -8.14 20.22
N LYS A 57 -5.52 -8.07 20.67
CA LYS A 57 -4.66 -9.23 20.97
C LYS A 57 -4.64 -10.23 19.82
N LEU A 58 -4.47 -9.73 18.60
CA LEU A 58 -4.41 -10.58 17.42
C LEU A 58 -3.24 -11.55 17.52
N GLN A 59 -3.47 -12.79 17.12
CA GLN A 59 -2.41 -13.78 17.05
C GLN A 59 -1.41 -13.37 15.96
N CYS A 60 -0.13 -13.38 16.29
CA CYS A 60 0.91 -13.12 15.30
C CYS A 60 0.85 -14.20 14.20
N PRO A 61 0.80 -13.83 12.90
CA PRO A 61 0.76 -14.80 11.81
C PRO A 61 2.06 -15.62 11.75
N ILE A 62 2.00 -16.76 11.07
CA ILE A 62 3.17 -17.62 10.87
C ILE A 62 4.23 -16.87 10.04
N GLN A 63 5.50 -17.04 10.41
CA GLN A 63 6.62 -16.48 9.66
C GLN A 63 6.67 -17.09 8.24
N ASP A 64 6.85 -16.25 7.23
CA ASP A 64 6.84 -16.64 5.80
C ASP A 64 5.61 -17.48 5.38
N ASP A 65 4.44 -17.16 5.90
CA ASP A 65 3.21 -17.89 5.58
C ASP A 65 2.92 -17.84 4.05
N PRO A 66 2.92 -19.00 3.35
CA PRO A 66 2.67 -19.04 1.92
C PRO A 66 1.23 -18.63 1.57
N THR A 67 0.30 -18.71 2.54
CA THR A 67 -1.11 -18.33 2.39
C THR A 67 -1.36 -16.85 2.65
N ALA A 68 -0.34 -16.09 3.05
CA ALA A 68 -0.45 -14.65 3.28
C ALA A 68 -1.01 -13.92 2.05
N PRO A 69 -1.91 -12.94 2.25
CA PRO A 69 -2.56 -12.24 1.16
C PRO A 69 -1.58 -11.43 0.32
N PHE A 70 -1.90 -11.27 -0.95
CA PHE A 70 -1.16 -10.38 -1.84
C PHE A 70 -1.44 -8.92 -1.50
N ILE A 71 -0.40 -8.10 -1.58
CA ILE A 71 -0.53 -6.65 -1.44
C ILE A 71 -1.18 -6.11 -2.71
N PRO A 72 -2.04 -5.09 -2.62
CA PRO A 72 -2.59 -4.42 -3.80
C PRO A 72 -1.50 -3.99 -4.78
N LYS A 73 -1.65 -4.39 -6.05
CA LYS A 73 -0.67 -4.10 -7.12
C LYS A 73 -0.97 -2.82 -7.88
N THR A 74 -2.18 -2.29 -7.73
CA THR A 74 -2.66 -1.10 -8.43
C THR A 74 -3.15 -0.09 -7.40
N LEU A 75 -3.10 1.19 -7.78
CA LEU A 75 -3.52 2.27 -6.89
C LEU A 75 -5.04 2.23 -6.65
N GLU A 76 -5.78 1.80 -7.67
CA GLU A 76 -7.22 1.54 -7.63
C GLU A 76 -7.54 0.49 -6.56
N ALA A 77 -6.87 -0.67 -6.58
CA ALA A 77 -7.09 -1.72 -5.59
C ALA A 77 -6.66 -1.29 -4.18
N ALA A 78 -5.62 -0.46 -4.06
CA ALA A 78 -5.19 0.08 -2.78
C ALA A 78 -6.20 1.11 -2.22
N ALA A 79 -6.80 1.94 -3.09
CA ALA A 79 -7.83 2.89 -2.71
C ALA A 79 -9.10 2.18 -2.22
N SER A 80 -9.56 1.15 -2.94
CA SER A 80 -10.70 0.32 -2.50
C SER A 80 -10.41 -0.40 -1.18
N ALA A 81 -9.19 -0.91 -0.98
CA ALA A 81 -8.81 -1.51 0.30
C ALA A 81 -8.85 -0.50 1.47
N LEU A 82 -8.48 0.76 1.22
CA LEU A 82 -8.57 1.82 2.24
C LEU A 82 -10.03 2.24 2.53
N GLU A 83 -10.90 2.23 1.51
CA GLU A 83 -12.34 2.50 1.67
C GLU A 83 -13.03 1.49 2.59
N GLU A 84 -12.58 0.23 2.58
CA GLU A 84 -13.13 -0.85 3.40
C GLU A 84 -12.47 -0.94 4.80
N ASP A 85 -11.36 -0.25 5.04
CA ASP A 85 -10.59 -0.34 6.29
C ASP A 85 -11.08 0.67 7.34
N HIS A 86 -12.03 0.23 8.16
CA HIS A 86 -12.58 1.04 9.26
C HIS A 86 -11.56 1.38 10.35
N ILE A 87 -10.45 0.66 10.45
CA ILE A 87 -9.40 0.92 11.45
C ILE A 87 -8.61 2.15 11.06
N LEU A 88 -8.14 2.16 9.81
CA LEU A 88 -7.39 3.29 9.28
C LEU A 88 -8.28 4.53 9.14
N ILE A 89 -9.55 4.36 8.71
CA ILE A 89 -10.52 5.46 8.65
C ILE A 89 -10.70 6.10 10.04
N ARG A 90 -10.91 5.28 11.08
CA ARG A 90 -11.07 5.78 12.44
C ARG A 90 -9.80 6.44 12.98
N ALA A 91 -8.63 5.87 12.69
CA ALA A 91 -7.37 6.35 13.24
C ALA A 91 -6.89 7.66 12.60
N LEU A 92 -7.08 7.83 11.28
CA LEU A 92 -6.67 9.02 10.54
C LEU A 92 -7.77 10.11 10.51
N GLY A 93 -9.02 9.72 10.78
CA GLY A 93 -10.18 10.60 10.72
C GLY A 93 -10.94 10.45 9.41
N GLU A 94 -12.27 10.31 9.51
CA GLU A 94 -13.17 10.05 8.38
C GLU A 94 -13.11 11.17 7.33
N ASP A 95 -13.18 12.43 7.75
CA ASP A 95 -13.10 13.58 6.85
C ASP A 95 -11.80 13.61 6.05
N PHE A 96 -10.68 13.29 6.71
CA PHE A 96 -9.37 13.25 6.09
C PHE A 96 -9.27 12.13 5.06
N VAL A 97 -9.70 10.91 5.41
CA VAL A 97 -9.64 9.77 4.51
C VAL A 97 -10.57 9.97 3.30
N ASN A 98 -11.76 10.51 3.51
CA ASN A 98 -12.69 10.86 2.43
C ASN A 98 -12.09 11.89 1.46
N ALA A 99 -11.47 12.95 1.99
CA ALA A 99 -10.78 13.94 1.16
C ALA A 99 -9.59 13.33 0.40
N PHE A 100 -8.81 12.46 1.06
CA PHE A 100 -7.68 11.75 0.46
C PHE A 100 -8.12 10.82 -0.68
N LEU A 101 -9.15 10.01 -0.45
CA LEU A 101 -9.74 9.13 -1.47
C LEU A 101 -10.29 9.91 -2.65
N CYS A 102 -10.96 11.04 -2.41
CA CYS A 102 -11.42 11.94 -3.47
C CYS A 102 -10.26 12.40 -4.36
N LEU A 103 -9.14 12.83 -3.75
CA LEU A 103 -7.94 13.25 -4.45
C LEU A 103 -7.31 12.11 -5.27
N VAL A 104 -7.19 10.91 -4.68
CA VAL A 104 -6.66 9.73 -5.35
C VAL A 104 -7.54 9.34 -6.53
N ASN A 105 -8.85 9.26 -6.33
CA ASN A 105 -9.82 8.91 -7.37
C ASN A 105 -9.84 9.92 -8.51
N LYS A 106 -9.66 11.22 -8.22
CA LYS A 106 -9.45 12.23 -9.26
C LYS A 106 -8.17 11.97 -10.06
N THR A 107 -7.06 11.72 -9.38
CA THR A 107 -5.77 11.43 -10.02
C THR A 107 -5.84 10.19 -10.92
N LEU A 108 -6.59 9.17 -10.49
CA LEU A 108 -6.85 7.97 -11.27
C LEU A 108 -7.62 8.28 -12.56
N LYS A 109 -8.71 9.06 -12.48
CA LYS A 109 -9.47 9.51 -13.66
C LYS A 109 -8.59 10.30 -14.64
N ASP A 110 -7.85 11.28 -14.14
CA ASP A 110 -6.95 12.11 -14.95
C ASP A 110 -5.89 11.25 -15.67
N LYS A 111 -5.41 10.18 -15.01
CA LYS A 111 -4.46 9.23 -15.61
C LYS A 111 -5.11 8.40 -16.72
N THR A 112 -6.34 7.93 -16.51
CA THR A 112 -7.09 7.18 -17.51
C THR A 112 -7.39 8.03 -18.74
N GLU A 113 -7.82 9.29 -18.56
CA GLU A 113 -8.10 10.22 -19.67
C GLU A 113 -6.86 10.46 -20.53
N LYS A 114 -5.71 10.76 -19.91
CA LYS A 114 -4.44 10.93 -20.63
C LYS A 114 -3.99 9.66 -21.36
N GLN A 115 -4.27 8.49 -20.79
CA GLN A 115 -3.97 7.22 -21.47
C GLN A 115 -4.83 7.03 -22.72
N LEU A 116 -6.13 7.38 -22.65
CA LEU A 116 -7.03 7.31 -23.80
C LEU A 116 -6.58 8.27 -24.91
N GLU A 117 -6.29 9.53 -24.58
CA GLU A 117 -5.77 10.51 -25.54
C GLU A 117 -4.50 10.00 -26.26
N ASN A 118 -3.56 9.41 -25.50
CA ASN A 118 -2.33 8.87 -26.07
C ASN A 118 -2.60 7.68 -27.02
N ILE A 119 -3.52 6.77 -26.67
CA ILE A 119 -3.91 5.64 -27.51
C ILE A 119 -4.58 6.15 -28.80
N GLU A 120 -5.43 7.17 -28.71
CA GLU A 120 -6.08 7.78 -29.88
C GLU A 120 -5.07 8.46 -30.81
N CYS A 121 -4.12 9.22 -30.26
CA CYS A 121 -3.00 9.79 -31.03
C CYS A 121 -2.20 8.69 -31.75
N GLN A 122 -1.87 7.60 -31.04
CA GLN A 122 -1.17 6.47 -31.66
C GLN A 122 -1.99 5.83 -32.78
N ARG A 123 -3.29 5.58 -32.57
CA ARG A 123 -4.18 5.05 -33.61
C ARG A 123 -4.22 5.97 -34.83
N SER A 124 -4.37 7.27 -34.62
CA SER A 124 -4.37 8.25 -35.73
C SER A 124 -3.09 8.15 -36.56
N ILE A 125 -1.92 8.07 -35.92
CA ILE A 125 -0.62 7.91 -36.58
C ILE A 125 -0.54 6.59 -37.35
N TYR A 126 -0.88 5.46 -36.72
CA TYR A 126 -0.77 4.13 -37.35
C TYR A 126 -1.75 3.93 -38.51
N PHE A 127 -2.95 4.52 -38.45
CA PHE A 127 -3.97 4.38 -39.50
C PHE A 127 -3.87 5.44 -40.61
N HIS A 128 -3.10 6.53 -40.44
CA HIS A 128 -2.82 7.49 -41.52
C HIS A 128 -1.52 7.20 -42.29
N CYS A 129 -0.67 6.27 -41.82
CA CYS A 129 0.59 5.91 -42.48
C CYS A 129 0.51 4.67 -43.41
N ILE A 130 -0.70 4.17 -43.70
CA ILE A 130 -0.99 3.14 -44.71
C ILE A 130 -1.96 3.75 -45.72
#